data_AF-A0A162TFR0-F1
#
_entry.id   AF-A0A162TFR0-F1
#
_cell.length_a   1.000
_cell.length_b   1.000
_cell.length_c   1.000
_cell.angle_alpha   90.00
_cell.angle_beta   90.00
_cell.angle_gamma   90.00
#
_symmetry.space_group_name_H-M   'P 1'
#
loop_
_entity.id
_entity.type
_entity.pdbx_description
1 polymer ?
#
loop_
_entity_poly.entity_id
_entity_poly.type
_entity_poly.pdbx_seq_one_letter_code
_entity_poly.pdbx_strand_id
1 'polypeptide(L)'
;MNPTNDDPDSHPLLSRKEAHPKERITPLFILKWLVSPLQPAPRNKTQKNTRKTFATPRQKKKSSRSGARRRKRRLRIRRALRFKKYAVRTSATVTLILIIAIVSFWAKFAVVTQIPDVLRQGVLLHARAYIVLKSWWFGPPYFSLSTYLNESGGNSIANLEQQLGMYVEIIKNPNEILWVFQGG
;
A
#
# COMPACT_ATOMS: atom_id res chain seq x y z
N MET A 1 -5.50 88.67 -16.40
CA MET A 1 -4.11 88.35 -15.95
C MET A 1 -4.04 86.85 -15.68
N ASN A 2 -2.87 86.29 -15.96
CA ASN A 2 -2.63 84.98 -16.55
C ASN A 2 -2.91 83.73 -15.67
N PRO A 3 -2.99 82.53 -16.29
CA PRO A 3 -3.49 81.26 -15.76
C PRO A 3 -2.41 80.48 -14.99
N THR A 4 -2.81 79.43 -14.28
CA THR A 4 -1.87 78.43 -13.74
C THR A 4 -2.17 77.07 -14.35
N ASN A 5 -1.35 76.75 -15.35
CA ASN A 5 -0.81 75.43 -15.72
C ASN A 5 -1.69 74.21 -15.46
N ASP A 6 -2.52 73.87 -16.45
CA ASP A 6 -2.86 72.47 -16.71
C ASP A 6 -1.64 71.81 -17.38
N ASP A 7 -0.96 70.92 -16.66
CA ASP A 7 0.13 70.10 -17.18
C ASP A 7 -0.41 69.15 -18.28
N PRO A 8 0.05 69.24 -19.54
CA PRO A 8 -0.45 68.40 -20.64
C PRO A 8 0.05 66.95 -20.58
N ASP A 9 0.97 66.61 -19.66
CA ASP A 9 1.66 65.32 -19.62
C ASP A 9 1.19 64.38 -18.49
N SER A 10 0.02 64.63 -17.90
CA SER A 10 -0.59 63.72 -16.93
C SER A 10 -1.19 62.48 -17.63
N HIS A 11 -0.31 61.63 -18.19
CA HIS A 11 -0.68 60.30 -18.64
C HIS A 11 -1.35 59.55 -17.47
N PRO A 12 -2.59 59.06 -17.61
CA PRO A 12 -3.16 58.19 -16.60
C PRO A 12 -2.30 56.93 -16.57
N LEU A 13 -1.60 56.71 -15.45
CA LEU A 13 -0.87 55.47 -15.20
C LEU A 13 -1.87 54.32 -15.27
N LEU A 14 -1.97 53.69 -16.45
CA LEU A 14 -2.79 52.53 -16.69
C LEU A 14 -2.46 51.49 -15.62
N SER A 15 -3.47 51.20 -14.80
CA SER A 15 -3.37 50.26 -13.69
C SER A 15 -2.75 48.96 -14.19
N ARG A 16 -1.68 48.51 -13.52
CA ARG A 16 -0.94 47.24 -13.71
C ARG A 16 -1.82 45.97 -13.84
N LYS A 17 -3.14 46.10 -13.64
CA LYS A 17 -4.15 45.05 -13.78
C LYS A 17 -4.69 44.86 -15.21
N GLU A 18 -4.34 45.73 -16.16
CA GLU A 18 -4.73 45.58 -17.58
C GLU A 18 -3.71 44.83 -18.45
N ALA A 19 -2.59 44.39 -17.86
CA ALA A 19 -1.70 43.48 -18.54
C ALA A 19 -2.46 42.18 -18.87
N HIS A 20 -2.80 42.02 -20.15
CA HIS A 20 -3.39 40.81 -20.71
C HIS A 20 -2.69 39.57 -20.13
N PRO A 21 -3.43 38.54 -19.69
CA PRO A 21 -2.79 37.31 -19.29
C PRO A 21 -2.12 36.74 -20.55
N LYS A 22 -0.79 36.81 -20.62
CA LYS A 22 -0.02 36.09 -21.64
C LYS A 22 -0.35 34.61 -21.45
N GLU A 23 -1.27 34.10 -22.24
CA GLU A 23 -1.64 32.69 -22.23
C GLU A 23 -0.38 31.91 -22.61
N ARG A 24 0.16 31.16 -21.64
CA ARG A 24 1.32 30.31 -21.89
C ARG A 24 0.93 29.31 -22.97
N ILE A 25 1.65 29.34 -24.09
CA ILE A 25 1.46 28.44 -25.22
C ILE A 25 1.71 27.02 -24.70
N THR A 26 0.63 26.28 -24.52
CA THR A 26 0.64 24.87 -24.10
C THR A 26 0.19 24.03 -25.29
N PRO A 27 0.63 22.77 -25.42
CA PRO A 27 0.28 21.92 -26.57
C PRO A 27 -1.24 21.76 -26.73
N LEU A 28 -1.99 21.77 -25.62
CA LEU A 28 -3.46 21.80 -25.61
C LEU A 28 -4.06 23.09 -26.21
N PHE A 29 -3.38 24.22 -26.11
CA PHE A 29 -3.80 25.49 -26.72
C PHE A 29 -3.71 25.41 -28.26
N ILE A 30 -2.60 24.87 -28.78
CA ILE A 30 -2.39 24.68 -30.22
C ILE A 30 -3.42 23.71 -30.79
N LEU A 31 -3.64 22.57 -30.11
CA LEU A 31 -4.63 21.57 -30.53
C LEU A 31 -6.05 22.16 -30.57
N LYS A 32 -6.38 23.02 -29.60
CA LYS A 32 -7.68 23.69 -29.51
C LYS A 32 -7.86 24.80 -30.55
N TRP A 33 -6.77 25.41 -31.01
CA TRP A 33 -6.76 26.42 -32.06
C TRP A 33 -6.97 25.79 -33.45
N LEU A 34 -6.35 24.63 -33.71
CA LEU A 34 -6.49 23.88 -34.97
C LEU A 34 -7.91 23.33 -35.20
N VAL A 35 -8.64 22.99 -34.14
CA VAL A 35 -9.99 22.38 -34.23
C VAL A 35 -11.11 23.42 -34.29
N SER A 36 -10.83 24.71 -34.07
CA SER A 36 -11.86 25.74 -34.03
C SER A 36 -11.33 27.08 -34.57
N PRO A 37 -11.30 27.29 -35.90
CA PRO A 37 -10.81 28.54 -36.50
C PRO A 37 -11.73 29.74 -36.24
N LEU A 38 -12.91 29.52 -35.65
CA LEU A 38 -13.77 30.58 -35.17
C LEU A 38 -13.31 30.95 -33.76
N GLN A 39 -12.55 32.04 -33.67
CA GLN A 39 -12.15 32.65 -32.40
C GLN A 39 -13.35 32.66 -31.43
N PRO A 40 -13.22 32.12 -30.20
CA PRO A 40 -14.28 32.31 -29.23
C PRO A 40 -14.41 33.82 -29.02
N ALA A 41 -15.57 34.38 -29.38
CA ALA A 41 -15.87 35.80 -29.28
C ALA A 41 -15.33 36.37 -27.96
N PRO A 42 -14.66 37.55 -27.97
CA PRO A 42 -14.01 38.10 -26.81
C PRO A 42 -15.01 38.11 -25.65
N ARG A 43 -14.72 37.29 -24.64
CA ARG A 43 -15.61 37.10 -23.51
C ARG A 43 -15.57 38.37 -22.67
N ASN A 44 -16.41 39.35 -23.02
CA ASN A 44 -16.54 40.64 -22.35
C ASN A 44 -16.77 40.43 -20.86
N LYS A 45 -15.69 40.56 -20.07
CA LYS A 45 -15.72 40.46 -18.60
C LYS A 45 -16.61 41.56 -18.01
N THR A 46 -16.78 42.67 -18.73
CA THR A 46 -17.68 43.80 -18.47
C THR A 46 -19.14 43.36 -18.32
N GLN A 47 -19.68 42.53 -19.23
CA GLN A 47 -21.06 42.01 -19.12
C GLN A 47 -21.29 41.10 -17.90
N LYS A 48 -20.23 40.45 -17.42
CA LYS A 48 -20.31 39.55 -16.25
C LYS A 48 -20.31 40.32 -14.93
N ASN A 49 -19.86 41.57 -14.93
CA ASN A 49 -19.89 42.46 -13.77
C ASN A 49 -21.25 43.13 -13.63
N THR A 50 -21.88 43.55 -14.74
CA THR A 50 -23.25 44.10 -14.72
C THR A 50 -24.30 43.05 -14.33
N ARG A 51 -24.16 41.78 -14.72
CA ARG A 51 -25.05 40.70 -14.22
C ARG A 51 -24.91 40.40 -12.73
N LYS A 52 -23.81 40.78 -12.08
CA LYS A 52 -23.60 40.56 -10.63
C LYS A 52 -24.14 41.69 -9.77
N THR A 53 -24.28 42.90 -10.32
CA THR A 53 -24.85 44.05 -9.61
C THR A 53 -26.37 43.91 -9.46
N PHE A 54 -27.08 43.35 -10.46
CA PHE A 54 -28.54 43.13 -10.41
C PHE A 54 -28.99 41.79 -9.80
N ALA A 55 -28.07 40.93 -9.38
CA ALA A 55 -28.44 39.67 -8.74
C ALA A 55 -29.01 39.93 -7.34
N THR A 56 -30.29 39.58 -7.14
CA THR A 56 -30.97 39.72 -5.85
C THR A 56 -30.19 39.03 -4.72
N PRO A 57 -30.22 39.55 -3.48
CA PRO A 57 -29.48 38.97 -2.35
C PRO A 57 -29.81 37.49 -2.11
N ARG A 58 -31.03 37.05 -2.44
CA ARG A 58 -31.43 35.63 -2.44
C ARG A 58 -30.65 34.78 -3.46
N GLN A 59 -30.40 35.27 -4.67
CA GLN A 59 -29.63 34.55 -5.70
C GLN A 59 -28.14 34.47 -5.36
N LYS A 60 -27.55 35.53 -4.78
CA LYS A 60 -26.16 35.51 -4.29
C LYS A 60 -25.96 34.49 -3.16
N LYS A 61 -26.91 34.37 -2.22
CA LYS A 61 -26.88 33.34 -1.16
C LYS A 61 -26.99 31.91 -1.74
N LYS A 62 -27.85 31.67 -2.74
CA LYS A 62 -27.99 30.35 -3.40
C LYS A 62 -26.71 29.95 -4.16
N SER A 63 -26.08 30.87 -4.90
CA SER A 63 -24.85 30.57 -5.66
C SER A 63 -23.64 30.34 -4.75
N SER A 64 -23.51 31.09 -3.65
CA SER A 64 -22.49 30.87 -2.62
C SER A 64 -22.67 29.51 -1.94
N ARG A 65 -23.89 29.14 -1.55
CA ARG A 65 -24.21 27.81 -0.99
C ARG A 65 -23.91 26.68 -1.99
N SER A 66 -24.27 26.85 -3.26
CA SER A 66 -23.99 25.88 -4.33
C SER A 66 -22.48 25.71 -4.58
N GLY A 67 -21.73 26.83 -4.64
CA GLY A 67 -20.27 26.83 -4.80
C GLY A 67 -19.53 26.22 -3.62
N ALA A 68 -19.97 26.53 -2.39
CA ALA A 68 -19.45 25.94 -1.16
C ALA A 68 -19.70 24.42 -1.10
N ARG A 69 -20.90 23.96 -1.50
CA ARG A 69 -21.24 22.53 -1.60
C ARG A 69 -20.36 21.82 -2.63
N ARG A 70 -20.14 22.41 -3.82
CA ARG A 70 -19.23 21.85 -4.85
C ARG A 70 -17.78 21.79 -4.36
N ARG A 71 -17.29 22.82 -3.67
CA ARG A 71 -15.95 22.82 -3.04
C ARG A 71 -15.82 21.72 -1.98
N LYS A 72 -16.80 21.59 -1.08
CA LYS A 72 -16.83 20.52 -0.06
C LYS A 72 -16.83 19.13 -0.70
N ARG A 73 -17.62 18.90 -1.78
CA ARG A 73 -17.64 17.62 -2.50
C ARG A 73 -16.28 17.28 -3.13
N ARG A 74 -15.62 18.27 -3.76
CA ARG A 74 -14.27 18.09 -4.33
C ARG A 74 -13.22 17.80 -3.26
N LEU A 75 -13.29 18.45 -2.11
CA LEU A 75 -12.39 18.19 -0.98
C LEU A 75 -12.62 16.78 -0.41
N ARG A 76 -13.87 16.32 -0.27
CA ARG A 76 -14.20 14.95 0.14
C ARG A 76 -13.62 13.92 -0.82
N ILE A 77 -13.80 14.11 -2.14
CA ILE A 77 -13.25 13.20 -3.16
C ILE A 77 -11.72 13.19 -3.09
N ARG A 78 -11.06 14.36 -2.98
CA ARG A 78 -9.60 14.44 -2.87
C ARG A 78 -9.08 13.73 -1.62
N ARG A 79 -9.75 13.89 -0.46
CA ARG A 79 -9.40 13.17 0.78
C ARG A 79 -9.59 11.67 0.61
N ALA A 80 -10.69 11.22 0.00
CA ALA A 80 -10.96 9.81 -0.27
C ALA A 80 -9.92 9.20 -1.22
N LEU A 81 -9.49 9.90 -2.28
CA LEU A 81 -8.46 9.44 -3.19
C LEU A 81 -7.08 9.32 -2.52
N ARG A 82 -6.74 10.27 -1.63
CA ARG A 82 -5.51 10.16 -0.82
C ARG A 82 -5.61 8.95 0.11
N PHE A 83 -6.71 8.80 0.83
CA PHE A 83 -6.94 7.67 1.72
C PHE A 83 -6.84 6.34 0.98
N LYS A 84 -7.44 6.22 -0.21
CA LYS A 84 -7.31 5.02 -1.06
C LYS A 84 -5.85 4.70 -1.40
N LYS A 85 -5.05 5.70 -1.80
CA LYS A 85 -3.63 5.48 -2.12
C LYS A 85 -2.83 4.99 -0.91
N TYR A 86 -3.08 5.56 0.27
CA TYR A 86 -2.42 5.10 1.49
C TYR A 86 -2.90 3.72 1.91
N ALA A 87 -4.22 3.47 1.87
CA ALA A 87 -4.83 2.19 2.22
C ALA A 87 -4.28 1.03 1.38
N VAL A 88 -4.12 1.23 0.06
CA VAL A 88 -3.55 0.23 -0.85
C VAL A 88 -2.08 -0.04 -0.53
N ARG A 89 -1.31 1.01 -0.20
CA ARG A 89 0.10 0.84 0.18
C ARG A 89 0.24 0.12 1.52
N THR A 90 -0.56 0.50 2.52
CA THR A 90 -0.55 -0.13 3.84
C THR A 90 -1.03 -1.57 3.77
N SER A 91 -2.06 -1.87 2.97
CA SER A 91 -2.51 -3.25 2.79
C SER A 91 -1.41 -4.10 2.14
N ALA A 92 -0.75 -3.58 1.11
CA ALA A 92 0.35 -4.29 0.43
C ALA A 92 1.52 -4.58 1.38
N THR A 93 1.91 -3.62 2.21
CA THR A 93 2.99 -3.84 3.20
C THR A 93 2.58 -4.84 4.27
N VAL A 94 1.34 -4.77 4.76
CA VAL A 94 0.83 -5.72 5.76
C VAL A 94 0.76 -7.13 5.18
N THR A 95 0.28 -7.29 3.95
CA THR A 95 0.25 -8.60 3.28
C THR A 95 1.66 -9.14 3.06
N LEU A 96 2.62 -8.29 2.69
CA LEU A 96 4.02 -8.71 2.53
C LEU A 96 4.60 -9.22 3.86
N ILE A 97 4.41 -8.46 4.95
CA ILE A 97 4.87 -8.85 6.29
C ILE A 97 4.22 -10.16 6.73
N LEU A 98 2.92 -10.32 6.48
CA LEU A 98 2.19 -11.54 6.82
C LEU A 98 2.73 -12.75 6.04
N ILE A 99 2.98 -12.60 4.75
CA ILE A 99 3.57 -13.66 3.92
C ILE A 99 4.96 -14.02 4.45
N ILE A 100 5.81 -13.03 4.73
CA ILE A 100 7.14 -13.28 5.30
C ILE A 100 7.03 -14.01 6.63
N ALA A 101 6.13 -13.57 7.52
CA ALA A 101 5.93 -14.21 8.82
C ALA A 101 5.47 -15.67 8.69
N ILE A 102 4.53 -15.95 7.78
CA ILE A 102 4.05 -17.32 7.51
C ILE A 102 5.19 -18.18 6.95
N VAL A 103 5.94 -17.65 5.97
CA VAL A 103 7.09 -18.37 5.39
C VAL A 103 8.15 -18.62 6.45
N SER A 104 8.50 -17.62 7.26
CA SER A 104 9.46 -17.76 8.36
C SER A 104 9.00 -18.79 9.40
N PHE A 105 7.70 -18.84 9.71
CA PHE A 105 7.13 -19.85 10.60
C PHE A 105 7.37 -21.26 10.03
N TRP A 106 6.91 -21.55 8.81
CA TRP A 106 7.12 -22.87 8.19
C TRP A 106 8.60 -23.18 7.88
N ALA A 107 9.40 -22.15 7.68
CA ALA A 107 10.85 -22.24 7.51
C ALA A 107 11.59 -22.47 8.84
N LYS A 108 10.95 -22.39 10.00
CA LYS A 108 11.62 -22.61 11.29
C LYS A 108 11.03 -23.72 12.15
N PHE A 109 9.81 -24.15 11.86
CA PHE A 109 9.19 -25.30 12.50
C PHE A 109 9.25 -26.54 11.61
N ALA A 110 9.40 -27.70 12.24
CA ALA A 110 9.26 -29.01 11.64
C ALA A 110 8.30 -29.85 12.48
N VAL A 111 7.38 -30.53 11.82
CA VAL A 111 6.45 -31.48 12.44
C VAL A 111 6.98 -32.88 12.17
N VAL A 112 7.27 -33.59 13.25
CA VAL A 112 7.82 -34.94 13.20
C VAL A 112 6.72 -35.91 13.60
N THR A 113 6.52 -36.94 12.80
CA THR A 113 5.45 -37.92 12.95
C THR A 113 6.02 -39.34 12.96
N GLN A 114 5.24 -40.27 13.50
CA GLN A 114 5.55 -41.71 13.48
C GLN A 114 6.91 -42.02 14.11
N ILE A 115 7.04 -41.69 15.40
CA ILE A 115 8.27 -41.87 16.18
C ILE A 115 8.52 -43.37 16.40
N PRO A 116 9.68 -43.91 15.98
CA PRO A 116 10.04 -45.31 16.20
C PRO A 116 10.32 -45.57 17.67
N ASP A 117 10.10 -46.82 18.11
CA ASP A 117 10.20 -47.19 19.53
C ASP A 117 11.59 -46.93 20.14
N VAL A 118 12.64 -46.95 19.31
CA VAL A 118 14.02 -46.66 19.71
C VAL A 118 14.19 -45.24 20.27
N LEU A 119 13.36 -44.29 19.81
CA LEU A 119 13.37 -42.87 20.24
C LEU A 119 12.29 -42.55 21.28
N ARG A 120 11.43 -43.51 21.63
CA ARG A 120 10.39 -43.35 22.65
C ARG A 120 10.99 -43.47 24.05
N GLN A 121 11.79 -42.48 24.43
CA GLN A 121 12.42 -42.39 25.74
C GLN A 121 12.13 -41.02 26.37
N GLY A 122 11.97 -40.99 27.70
CA GLY A 122 11.71 -39.75 28.44
C GLY A 122 10.44 -39.02 27.97
N VAL A 123 10.58 -37.75 27.57
CA VAL A 123 9.46 -36.88 27.15
C VAL A 123 8.73 -37.41 25.89
N LEU A 124 9.38 -38.29 25.13
CA LEU A 124 8.84 -38.88 23.89
C LEU A 124 8.17 -40.25 24.09
N LEU A 125 8.07 -40.76 25.32
CA LEU A 125 7.60 -42.14 25.58
C LEU A 125 6.20 -42.43 25.02
N HIS A 126 5.29 -41.44 25.07
CA HIS A 126 3.90 -41.55 24.57
C HIS A 126 3.63 -40.61 23.38
N ALA A 127 4.70 -40.10 22.76
CA ALA A 127 4.58 -39.13 21.69
C ALA A 127 4.25 -39.80 20.36
N ARG A 128 3.14 -39.40 19.73
CA ARG A 128 2.77 -39.83 18.37
C ARG A 128 3.37 -38.90 17.32
N ALA A 129 3.43 -37.61 17.64
CA ALA A 129 4.04 -36.58 16.84
C ALA A 129 4.60 -35.49 17.76
N TYR A 130 5.57 -34.72 17.28
CA TYR A 130 6.10 -33.57 18.01
C TYR A 130 6.52 -32.45 17.06
N ILE A 131 6.56 -31.23 17.58
CA ILE A 131 6.99 -30.05 16.85
C ILE A 131 8.36 -29.65 17.37
N VAL A 132 9.31 -29.47 16.44
CA VAL A 132 10.70 -29.09 16.73
C VAL A 132 11.02 -27.75 16.08
N LEU A 133 11.84 -26.96 16.77
CA LEU A 133 12.51 -25.81 16.18
C LEU A 133 13.76 -26.29 15.42
N LYS A 134 13.77 -26.17 14.09
CA LYS A 134 14.93 -26.56 13.28
C LYS A 134 15.99 -25.46 13.27
N SER A 135 17.26 -25.83 13.27
CA SER A 135 18.38 -24.87 13.12
C SER A 135 18.50 -24.34 11.69
N TRP A 136 18.09 -25.11 10.68
CA TRP A 136 18.07 -24.72 9.26
C TRP A 136 16.78 -24.01 8.84
N TRP A 137 16.90 -23.15 7.83
CA TRP A 137 15.77 -22.41 7.24
C TRP A 137 15.03 -23.20 6.14
N PHE A 138 15.74 -24.05 5.41
CA PHE A 138 15.21 -24.75 4.24
C PHE A 138 15.24 -26.26 4.47
N GLY A 139 14.08 -26.89 4.38
CA GLY A 139 13.91 -28.33 4.59
C GLY A 139 12.42 -28.67 4.66
N PRO A 140 12.06 -29.96 4.51
CA PRO A 140 10.67 -30.37 4.52
C PRO A 140 10.03 -30.01 5.88
N PRO A 141 8.77 -29.54 5.89
CA PRO A 141 8.08 -29.19 7.12
C PRO A 141 7.57 -30.42 7.86
N TYR A 142 7.50 -31.58 7.20
CA TYR A 142 7.02 -32.83 7.75
C TYR A 142 8.08 -33.91 7.61
N PHE A 143 8.35 -34.60 8.71
CA PHE A 143 9.26 -35.75 8.75
C PHE A 143 8.53 -36.97 9.31
N SER A 144 8.66 -38.10 8.64
CA SER A 144 8.13 -39.39 9.09
C SER A 144 9.31 -40.27 9.47
N LEU A 145 9.60 -40.44 10.77
CA LEU A 145 10.83 -41.13 11.18
C LEU A 145 10.81 -42.63 10.86
N SER A 146 9.63 -43.25 10.91
CA SER A 146 9.37 -44.64 10.52
C SER A 146 9.74 -44.95 9.06
N THR A 147 9.51 -44.03 8.12
CA THR A 147 9.78 -44.28 6.70
C THR A 147 11.28 -44.38 6.43
N TYR A 148 12.07 -43.55 7.10
CA TYR A 148 13.54 -43.63 7.00
C TYR A 148 14.03 -44.97 7.55
N LEU A 149 13.57 -45.37 8.74
CA LEU A 149 13.99 -46.63 9.37
C LEU A 149 13.71 -47.88 8.49
N ASN A 150 12.56 -47.90 7.81
CA ASN A 150 12.15 -49.03 6.94
C ASN A 150 13.02 -49.14 5.67
N GLU A 151 13.52 -48.03 5.13
CA GLU A 151 14.38 -48.03 3.94
C GLU A 151 15.78 -48.58 4.22
N SER A 152 16.28 -48.46 5.47
CA SER A 152 17.64 -48.87 5.82
C SER A 152 17.79 -50.33 6.26
N GLY A 153 16.69 -51.08 6.43
CA GLY A 153 16.74 -52.50 6.81
C GLY A 153 17.34 -52.79 8.20
N GLY A 154 17.47 -51.79 9.08
CA GLY A 154 18.04 -51.97 10.42
C GLY A 154 17.50 -50.97 11.44
N ASN A 155 17.11 -51.47 12.62
CA ASN A 155 16.44 -50.71 13.70
C ASN A 155 17.43 -49.95 14.60
N SER A 156 18.48 -49.36 14.03
CA SER A 156 19.54 -48.70 14.78
C SER A 156 19.47 -47.19 14.65
N ILE A 157 19.71 -46.47 15.76
CA ILE A 157 19.76 -44.98 15.78
C ILE A 157 20.80 -44.46 14.78
N ALA A 158 21.95 -45.13 14.68
CA ALA A 158 23.03 -44.74 13.76
C ALA A 158 22.60 -44.72 12.28
N ASN A 159 21.77 -45.66 11.85
CA ASN A 159 21.28 -45.72 10.47
C ASN A 159 20.31 -44.56 10.20
N LEU A 160 19.46 -44.27 11.17
CA LEU A 160 18.50 -43.19 11.10
C LEU A 160 19.22 -41.84 11.10
N GLU A 161 20.28 -41.67 11.91
CA GLU A 161 21.15 -40.49 11.83
C GLU A 161 21.77 -40.34 10.43
N GLN A 162 22.28 -41.43 9.86
CA GLN A 162 22.90 -41.40 8.53
C GLN A 162 21.92 -41.00 7.42
N GLN A 163 20.67 -41.46 7.48
CA GLN A 163 19.64 -41.14 6.48
C GLN A 163 19.08 -39.72 6.62
N LEU A 164 18.91 -39.23 7.84
CA LEU A 164 18.48 -37.84 8.07
C LEU A 164 19.58 -36.85 7.66
N GLY A 165 20.86 -37.23 7.76
CA GLY A 165 21.99 -36.44 7.31
C GLY A 165 22.01 -35.04 7.92
N MET A 166 21.69 -34.02 7.12
CA MET A 166 21.61 -32.62 7.59
C MET A 166 20.45 -32.36 8.58
N TYR A 167 19.47 -33.27 8.64
CA TYR A 167 18.26 -33.12 9.46
C TYR A 167 18.33 -33.84 10.81
N VAL A 168 19.49 -34.41 11.16
CA VAL A 168 19.70 -35.22 12.37
C VAL A 168 19.43 -34.46 13.67
N GLU A 169 19.56 -33.14 13.64
CA GLU A 169 19.33 -32.27 14.80
C GLU A 169 17.90 -32.38 15.36
N ILE A 170 16.92 -32.77 14.54
CA ILE A 170 15.54 -33.08 14.96
C ILE A 170 15.48 -34.10 16.11
N ILE A 171 16.52 -34.93 16.22
CA ILE A 171 16.60 -36.06 17.15
C ILE A 171 17.62 -35.79 18.24
N LYS A 172 18.74 -35.14 17.91
CA LYS A 172 19.85 -34.91 18.86
C LYS A 172 19.50 -33.90 19.94
N ASN A 173 18.60 -32.95 19.69
CA ASN A 173 18.29 -31.86 20.62
C ASN A 173 16.87 -31.98 21.21
N PRO A 174 16.66 -32.74 22.29
CA PRO A 174 15.35 -32.88 22.92
C PRO A 174 14.82 -31.56 23.52
N ASN A 175 15.70 -30.59 23.79
CA ASN A 175 15.32 -29.27 24.33
C ASN A 175 14.66 -28.36 23.28
N GLU A 176 14.76 -28.69 22.00
CA GLU A 176 14.14 -27.92 20.90
C GLU A 176 12.74 -28.42 20.56
N ILE A 177 12.23 -29.40 21.32
CA ILE A 177 10.87 -29.92 21.24
C ILE A 177 9.93 -28.94 21.94
N LEU A 178 9.07 -28.30 21.16
CA LEU A 178 8.13 -27.29 21.65
C LEU A 178 6.80 -27.87 22.08
N TRP A 179 6.36 -28.93 21.39
CA TRP A 179 5.08 -29.54 21.64
C TRP A 179 5.12 -31.02 21.32
N VAL A 180 4.52 -31.83 22.20
CA VAL A 180 4.40 -33.27 22.05
C VAL A 180 2.92 -33.63 21.98
N PHE A 181 2.52 -34.29 20.90
CA PHE A 181 1.19 -34.88 20.78
C PHE A 181 1.21 -36.26 21.41
N GLN A 182 0.63 -36.37 22.61
CA GLN A 182 0.45 -37.66 23.28
C GLN A 182 -0.66 -38.45 22.57
N GLY A 183 -0.36 -39.70 22.19
CA GLY A 183 -1.38 -40.65 21.75
C GLY A 183 -1.95 -41.36 22.96
N GLY A 184 -3.27 -41.30 23.15
CA GLY A 184 -3.99 -42.13 24.11
C GLY A 184 -4.18 -43.56 23.60
#